data_AF-A0A3D1I7S0-F1
#
_entry.id   AF-A0A3D1I7S0-F1
#
_cell.length_a   1.000
_cell.length_b   1.000
_cell.length_c   1.000
_cell.angle_alpha   90.00
_cell.angle_beta   90.00
_cell.angle_gamma   90.00
#
_symmetry.space_group_name_H-M   'P 1'
#
loop_
_entity.id
_entity.type
_entity.pdbx_description
1 polymer ?
#
loop_
_entity_poly.entity_id
_entity_poly.type
_entity_poly.pdbx_seq_one_letter_code
_entity_poly.pdbx_strand_id
1 'polypeptide(L)'
;MIAKLAALWLASVAALAPKPVQISLNIADGETIDAVRTIRVRVTAEDPVTQVEFYVGDDLRDTDSSTPYEFKIDPLDEPEGDLTLTFAAYTTEGDSAKKTVRVRIDSGVSKGAEFHVKAAEESLQDSKWDAAIQSARVALKADPGSVAAKLAMARAYFGKGVYDSAQRYAEDVLAAEPKNAAALQLVSAVNLKRAFGVGASTDRMQNLEAIGAALKAAVNSRKAVLEAQLDAMGQPNEGNLLRYADTAILLGRYRLAANALRPAFEKDDRRADVANRLAYALMRDGRFQESLMVLDVHARTKQMDAYGHALAAMLLSFLSEPTKSEEALKEAVLSDSENIGVRLAQAYLALRKRDLGVLRTIVTDLAREVDASPYVGYYLAALYDFAKDYDASSKAFERAVLAEPMLFDVYIDKGIQALRASQREKDAKDADFQFARAKTYFEVALEAKPESPEALAGLATMHLMRKQTRDAIRFAEAAVKAGPDYAPGHYTLAAALADYEGELRTLATKQQAEGRNKDAEATMALAREVNQRAFRSKEEAGKRDRTQLAGLAAVPKAKEAFEYFERYGKMPVVPAP
;
A
#
# COMPACT_ATOMS: atom_id res chain seq x y z
N MET A 1 -71.70 50.86 -85.06
CA MET A 1 -70.29 50.80 -84.62
C MET A 1 -70.30 50.15 -83.23
N ILE A 2 -69.66 48.99 -83.11
CA ILE A 2 -69.85 47.97 -82.06
C ILE A 2 -68.93 48.25 -80.86
N ALA A 3 -69.46 48.20 -79.63
CA ALA A 3 -68.68 48.19 -78.39
C ALA A 3 -68.75 46.80 -77.74
N LYS A 4 -67.59 46.18 -77.50
CA LYS A 4 -67.43 44.85 -76.88
C LYS A 4 -67.44 44.95 -75.36
N LEU A 5 -68.18 44.04 -74.72
CA LEU A 5 -68.03 43.69 -73.30
C LEU A 5 -66.74 42.90 -73.07
N ALA A 6 -66.02 43.22 -72.00
CA ALA A 6 -64.99 42.38 -71.40
C ALA A 6 -65.35 42.12 -69.93
N ALA A 7 -65.50 40.85 -69.55
CA ALA A 7 -65.66 40.42 -68.17
C ALA A 7 -64.32 39.85 -67.69
N LEU A 8 -63.77 40.43 -66.61
CA LEU A 8 -62.56 39.96 -65.95
C LEU A 8 -62.93 38.97 -64.83
N TRP A 9 -62.38 37.77 -64.87
CA TRP A 9 -62.40 36.81 -63.76
C TRP A 9 -61.11 36.99 -62.95
N LEU A 10 -61.24 37.34 -61.66
CA LEU A 10 -60.15 37.32 -60.69
C LEU A 10 -60.10 35.94 -60.03
N ALA A 11 -59.06 35.17 -60.32
CA ALA A 11 -58.75 33.93 -59.61
C ALA A 11 -57.91 34.26 -58.36
N SER A 12 -58.45 33.96 -57.18
CA SER A 12 -57.72 34.02 -55.91
C SER A 12 -56.73 32.85 -55.83
N VAL A 13 -55.43 33.15 -55.84
CA VAL A 13 -54.37 32.20 -55.46
C VAL A 13 -54.37 32.10 -53.93
N ALA A 14 -54.58 30.91 -53.37
CA ALA A 14 -54.42 30.74 -51.92
C ALA A 14 -52.94 30.93 -51.56
N ALA A 15 -52.66 31.87 -50.66
CA ALA A 15 -51.34 31.97 -50.03
C ALA A 15 -51.06 30.64 -49.30
N LEU A 16 -49.94 29.98 -49.61
CA LEU A 16 -49.45 28.90 -48.77
C LEU A 16 -49.18 29.49 -47.38
N ALA A 17 -49.90 29.04 -46.38
CA ALA A 17 -49.60 29.38 -44.99
C ALA A 17 -48.16 28.93 -44.68
N PRO A 18 -47.37 29.75 -43.95
CA PRO A 18 -46.01 29.37 -43.55
C PRO A 18 -46.05 28.06 -42.77
N LYS A 19 -45.11 27.15 -43.05
CA LYS A 19 -45.06 25.89 -42.30
C LYS A 19 -44.65 26.21 -40.86
N PRO A 20 -45.45 25.80 -39.86
CA PRO A 20 -45.13 26.08 -38.47
C PRO A 20 -43.83 25.36 -38.08
N VAL A 21 -43.05 25.95 -37.18
CA VAL A 21 -41.89 25.29 -36.57
C VAL A 21 -42.37 23.99 -35.91
N GLN A 22 -41.78 22.86 -36.30
CA GLN A 22 -42.12 21.53 -35.77
C GLN A 22 -40.97 20.98 -34.93
N ILE A 23 -41.30 20.51 -33.73
CA ILE A 23 -40.36 19.86 -32.83
C ILE A 23 -40.69 18.37 -32.76
N SER A 24 -39.69 17.53 -32.97
CA SER A 24 -39.75 16.09 -32.78
C SER A 24 -38.67 15.66 -31.79
N LEU A 25 -39.04 14.71 -30.92
CA LEU A 25 -38.21 14.23 -29.82
C LEU A 25 -38.02 12.73 -29.94
N ASN A 26 -36.89 12.21 -29.47
CA ASN A 26 -36.65 10.76 -29.29
C ASN A 26 -37.12 10.26 -27.91
N ILE A 27 -38.13 10.90 -27.32
CA ILE A 27 -38.74 10.50 -26.05
C ILE A 27 -40.26 10.59 -26.18
N ALA A 28 -40.97 9.58 -25.67
CA ALA A 28 -42.42 9.50 -25.72
C ALA A 28 -43.08 10.10 -24.47
N ASP A 29 -44.33 10.54 -24.63
CA ASP A 29 -45.17 10.93 -23.49
C ASP A 29 -45.48 9.69 -22.63
N GLY A 30 -45.31 9.81 -21.31
CA GLY A 30 -45.40 8.74 -20.33
C GLY A 30 -44.17 7.83 -20.23
N GLU A 31 -43.08 8.09 -20.97
CA GLU A 31 -41.86 7.27 -20.90
C GLU A 31 -41.23 7.34 -19.50
N THR A 32 -40.83 6.18 -18.97
CA THR A 32 -40.08 6.11 -17.71
C THR A 32 -38.60 6.36 -17.95
N ILE A 33 -37.99 7.23 -17.14
CA ILE A 33 -36.56 7.50 -17.12
C ILE A 33 -35.99 6.89 -15.83
N ASP A 34 -35.27 5.78 -15.99
CA ASP A 34 -34.62 5.01 -14.92
C ASP A 34 -33.07 5.06 -14.98
N ALA A 35 -32.53 5.56 -16.07
CA ALA A 35 -31.12 5.85 -16.27
C ALA A 35 -30.95 7.18 -17.03
N VAL A 36 -29.71 7.69 -17.05
CA VAL A 36 -29.33 8.90 -17.78
C VAL A 36 -29.82 8.84 -19.23
N ARG A 37 -30.62 9.84 -19.64
CA ARG A 37 -31.27 9.88 -20.97
C ARG A 37 -30.81 11.10 -21.75
N THR A 38 -30.24 10.87 -22.93
CA THR A 38 -29.99 11.92 -23.93
C THR A 38 -31.21 12.08 -24.83
N ILE A 39 -31.86 13.23 -24.71
CA ILE A 39 -33.01 13.63 -25.51
C ILE A 39 -32.51 14.47 -26.67
N ARG A 40 -32.68 13.96 -27.89
CA ARG A 40 -32.38 14.67 -29.13
C ARG A 40 -33.60 15.42 -29.60
N VAL A 41 -33.43 16.71 -29.84
CA VAL A 41 -34.47 17.60 -30.36
C VAL A 41 -34.20 17.87 -31.83
N ARG A 42 -35.12 17.42 -32.68
CA ARG A 42 -35.09 17.75 -34.10
C ARG A 42 -36.15 18.80 -34.38
N VAL A 43 -35.68 19.95 -34.84
CA VAL A 43 -36.51 21.09 -35.24
C VAL A 43 -36.57 21.17 -36.76
N THR A 44 -37.77 21.26 -37.31
CA THR A 44 -38.02 21.55 -38.73
C THR A 44 -38.67 22.92 -38.82
N ALA A 45 -38.00 23.87 -39.44
CA ALA A 45 -38.46 25.24 -39.65
C ALA A 45 -38.08 25.72 -41.06
N GLU A 46 -38.79 26.72 -41.58
CA GLU A 46 -38.41 27.39 -42.84
C GLU A 46 -37.20 28.30 -42.61
N ASP A 47 -37.20 29.05 -41.52
CA ASP A 47 -36.11 29.93 -41.12
C ASP A 47 -35.07 29.22 -40.24
N PRO A 48 -33.80 29.69 -40.25
CA PRO A 48 -32.76 29.16 -39.38
C PRO A 48 -33.17 29.19 -37.89
N VAL A 49 -33.00 28.07 -37.22
CA VAL A 49 -33.21 27.95 -35.77
C VAL A 49 -32.03 28.58 -35.06
N THR A 50 -32.29 29.53 -34.15
CA THR A 50 -31.28 30.25 -33.38
C THR A 50 -30.88 29.49 -32.12
N GLN A 51 -31.87 28.93 -31.41
CA GLN A 51 -31.65 28.14 -30.21
C GLN A 51 -32.83 27.21 -29.88
N VAL A 52 -32.53 26.20 -29.08
CA VAL A 52 -33.50 25.37 -28.37
C VAL A 52 -33.26 25.51 -26.88
N GLU A 53 -34.31 25.85 -26.14
CA GLU A 53 -34.32 25.94 -24.68
C GLU A 53 -34.94 24.68 -24.08
N PHE A 54 -34.35 24.20 -22.98
CA PHE A 54 -34.72 22.97 -22.28
C PHE A 54 -35.22 23.30 -20.88
N TYR A 55 -36.48 23.00 -20.62
CA TYR A 55 -37.14 23.26 -19.33
C TYR A 55 -37.47 21.95 -18.63
N VAL A 56 -37.20 21.90 -17.31
CA VAL A 56 -37.60 20.83 -16.41
C VAL A 56 -38.56 21.42 -15.39
N GLY A 57 -39.83 21.02 -15.45
CA GLY A 57 -40.91 21.80 -14.82
C GLY A 57 -40.99 23.19 -15.45
N ASP A 58 -40.92 24.22 -14.62
CA ASP A 58 -40.91 25.62 -15.05
C ASP A 58 -39.48 26.20 -15.15
N ASP A 59 -38.46 25.44 -14.73
CA ASP A 59 -37.08 25.91 -14.68
C ASP A 59 -36.37 25.70 -16.03
N LEU A 60 -35.83 26.78 -16.60
CA LEU A 60 -34.90 26.70 -17.74
C LEU A 60 -33.59 26.05 -17.25
N ARG A 61 -33.29 24.85 -17.73
CA ARG A 61 -32.09 24.09 -17.34
C ARG A 61 -30.92 24.28 -18.29
N ASP A 62 -31.19 24.46 -19.59
CA ASP A 62 -30.13 24.58 -20.59
C ASP A 62 -30.64 25.27 -21.88
N THR A 63 -29.71 25.74 -22.70
CA THR A 63 -29.97 26.32 -24.03
C THR A 63 -28.89 25.85 -25.00
N ASP A 64 -29.29 25.26 -26.12
CA ASP A 64 -28.38 24.81 -27.18
C ASP A 64 -28.66 25.56 -28.48
N SER A 65 -27.63 26.18 -29.03
CA SER A 65 -27.68 26.94 -30.29
C SER A 65 -27.04 26.19 -31.45
N SER A 66 -26.76 24.89 -31.30
CA SER A 66 -26.04 24.09 -32.29
C SER A 66 -26.74 22.76 -32.60
N THR A 67 -26.74 22.36 -33.87
CA THR A 67 -27.32 21.08 -34.29
C THR A 67 -26.27 19.96 -34.26
N PRO A 68 -26.57 18.75 -33.74
CA PRO A 68 -27.86 18.34 -33.18
C PRO A 68 -28.10 18.91 -31.78
N TYR A 69 -29.33 19.40 -31.54
CA TYR A 69 -29.74 19.88 -30.22
C TYR A 69 -29.93 18.71 -29.25
N GLU A 70 -29.19 18.67 -28.15
CA GLU A 70 -29.23 17.56 -27.19
C GLU A 70 -29.41 18.05 -25.75
N PHE A 71 -30.32 17.40 -25.01
CA PHE A 71 -30.50 17.61 -23.57
C PHE A 71 -30.28 16.31 -22.82
N LYS A 72 -29.47 16.34 -21.77
CA LYS A 72 -29.17 15.18 -20.96
C LYS A 72 -29.84 15.32 -19.60
N ILE A 73 -30.71 14.36 -19.26
CA ILE A 73 -31.37 14.30 -17.96
C ILE A 73 -30.87 13.10 -17.17
N ASP A 74 -30.50 13.32 -15.91
CA ASP A 74 -30.15 12.28 -14.95
C ASP A 74 -31.31 12.12 -13.95
N PRO A 75 -31.98 10.95 -13.90
CA PRO A 75 -33.11 10.76 -12.98
C PRO A 75 -32.71 10.88 -11.50
N LEU A 76 -31.42 10.81 -11.16
CA LEU A 76 -30.96 10.99 -9.79
C LEU A 76 -30.93 12.46 -9.33
N ASP A 77 -30.92 13.40 -10.26
CA ASP A 77 -30.94 14.84 -9.95
C ASP A 77 -32.37 15.40 -9.87
N GLU A 78 -33.38 14.59 -10.20
CA GLU A 78 -34.79 14.98 -10.27
C GLU A 78 -35.64 14.25 -9.20
N PRO A 79 -36.78 14.82 -8.75
CA PRO A 79 -37.69 14.12 -7.84
C PRO A 79 -38.30 12.87 -8.50
N GLU A 80 -38.59 11.83 -7.70
CA GLU A 80 -39.28 10.63 -8.19
C GLU A 80 -40.73 10.94 -8.61
N GLY A 81 -41.24 10.20 -9.59
CA GLY A 81 -42.61 10.35 -10.08
C GLY A 81 -42.71 11.19 -11.35
N ASP A 82 -43.87 11.78 -11.58
CA ASP A 82 -44.17 12.44 -12.85
C ASP A 82 -43.41 13.77 -12.98
N LEU A 83 -42.75 13.97 -14.12
CA LEU A 83 -41.95 15.15 -14.44
C LEU A 83 -42.36 15.68 -15.82
N THR A 84 -42.47 17.01 -15.94
CA THR A 84 -42.80 17.66 -17.21
C THR A 84 -41.53 18.24 -17.83
N LEU A 85 -41.26 17.90 -19.08
CA LEU A 85 -40.15 18.45 -19.87
C LEU A 85 -40.73 19.31 -20.99
N THR A 86 -40.22 20.54 -21.15
CA THR A 86 -40.63 21.43 -22.24
C THR A 86 -39.43 21.85 -23.08
N PHE A 87 -39.56 21.73 -24.39
CA PHE A 87 -38.56 22.08 -25.39
C PHE A 87 -39.09 23.24 -26.21
N ALA A 88 -38.41 24.38 -26.21
CA ALA A 88 -38.82 25.56 -26.95
C ALA A 88 -37.78 25.91 -28.02
N ALA A 89 -38.17 25.94 -29.28
CA ALA A 89 -37.30 26.29 -30.39
C ALA A 89 -37.66 27.68 -30.93
N TYR A 90 -36.63 28.46 -31.29
CA TYR A 90 -36.76 29.83 -31.77
C TYR A 90 -36.02 29.99 -33.10
N THR A 91 -36.56 30.77 -34.04
CA THR A 91 -35.92 31.07 -35.33
C THR A 91 -35.40 32.52 -35.38
N THR A 92 -34.69 32.86 -36.45
CA THR A 92 -34.19 34.22 -36.68
C THR A 92 -35.29 35.26 -36.89
N GLU A 93 -36.44 34.85 -37.45
CA GLU A 93 -37.59 35.73 -37.71
C GLU A 93 -38.54 35.86 -36.51
N GLY A 94 -38.18 35.26 -35.37
CA GLY A 94 -38.96 35.32 -34.13
C GLY A 94 -40.07 34.28 -34.02
N ASP A 95 -40.22 33.39 -35.01
CA ASP A 95 -41.11 32.24 -34.90
C ASP A 95 -40.63 31.30 -33.81
N SER A 96 -41.58 30.68 -33.11
CA SER A 96 -41.26 29.71 -32.06
C SER A 96 -42.27 28.57 -31.98
N ALA A 97 -41.81 27.43 -31.48
CA ALA A 97 -42.66 26.32 -31.11
C ALA A 97 -42.23 25.76 -29.75
N LYS A 98 -43.21 25.23 -29.01
CA LYS A 98 -42.96 24.47 -27.78
C LYS A 98 -43.48 23.06 -27.93
N LYS A 99 -42.73 22.10 -27.41
CA LYS A 99 -43.17 20.72 -27.25
C LYS A 99 -42.99 20.31 -25.81
N THR A 100 -44.07 19.86 -25.19
CA THR A 100 -44.07 19.33 -23.83
C THR A 100 -44.28 17.83 -23.87
N VAL A 101 -43.56 17.12 -23.01
CA VAL A 101 -43.74 15.69 -22.74
C VAL A 101 -43.78 15.49 -21.23
N ARG A 102 -44.66 14.63 -20.75
CA ARG A 102 -44.64 14.13 -19.38
C ARG A 102 -43.86 12.83 -19.37
N VAL A 103 -42.95 12.69 -18.43
CA VAL A 103 -42.14 11.48 -18.22
C VAL A 103 -42.30 11.04 -16.77
N ARG A 104 -41.93 9.81 -16.45
CA ARG A 104 -41.91 9.31 -15.08
C ARG A 104 -40.48 9.03 -14.65
N ILE A 105 -40.00 9.71 -13.62
CA ILE A 105 -38.72 9.41 -12.98
C ILE A 105 -38.92 8.21 -12.06
N ASP A 106 -38.19 7.12 -12.34
CA ASP A 106 -38.09 5.96 -11.46
C ASP A 106 -36.64 5.49 -11.41
N SER A 107 -35.86 6.12 -10.52
CA SER A 107 -34.45 5.75 -10.36
C SER A 107 -34.26 4.48 -9.51
N GLY A 108 -35.36 3.84 -9.10
CA GLY A 108 -35.35 2.66 -8.23
C GLY A 108 -35.09 2.97 -6.75
N VAL A 109 -35.05 4.24 -6.32
CA VAL A 109 -34.85 4.68 -4.92
C VAL A 109 -35.81 3.99 -3.95
N SER A 110 -37.02 3.66 -4.40
CA SER A 110 -38.05 2.97 -3.62
C SER A 110 -37.63 1.59 -3.08
N LYS A 111 -36.60 0.95 -3.67
CA LYS A 111 -36.02 -0.30 -3.18
C LYS A 111 -35.19 -0.15 -1.90
N GLY A 112 -34.87 1.09 -1.51
CA GLY A 112 -34.14 1.41 -0.28
C GLY A 112 -32.62 1.42 -0.46
N ALA A 113 -31.93 2.13 0.45
CA ALA A 113 -30.49 2.35 0.37
C ALA A 113 -29.69 1.04 0.48
N GLU A 114 -30.06 0.12 1.37
CA GLU A 114 -29.36 -1.16 1.58
C GLU A 114 -29.35 -2.04 0.31
N PHE A 115 -30.47 -2.09 -0.42
CA PHE A 115 -30.56 -2.82 -1.69
C PHE A 115 -29.51 -2.33 -2.69
N HIS A 116 -29.37 -1.01 -2.81
CA HIS A 116 -28.46 -0.38 -3.76
C HIS A 116 -27.00 -0.38 -3.28
N VAL A 117 -26.75 -0.33 -1.97
CA VAL A 117 -25.41 -0.59 -1.40
C VAL A 117 -24.94 -1.98 -1.78
N LYS A 118 -25.79 -3.01 -1.62
CA LYS A 118 -25.43 -4.37 -1.99
C LYS A 118 -25.12 -4.50 -3.49
N ALA A 119 -25.93 -3.89 -4.35
CA ALA A 119 -25.67 -3.86 -5.79
C ALA A 119 -24.35 -3.13 -6.13
N ALA A 120 -24.02 -2.07 -5.38
CA ALA A 120 -22.74 -1.38 -5.52
C ALA A 120 -21.57 -2.27 -5.11
N GLU A 121 -21.69 -3.00 -4.00
CA GLU A 121 -20.67 -3.94 -3.51
C GLU A 121 -20.44 -5.11 -4.47
N GLU A 122 -21.50 -5.69 -5.03
CA GLU A 122 -21.41 -6.71 -6.09
C GLU A 122 -20.68 -6.17 -7.32
N SER A 123 -21.02 -4.95 -7.74
CA SER A 123 -20.34 -4.29 -8.86
C SER A 123 -18.87 -4.00 -8.58
N LEU A 124 -18.50 -3.65 -7.34
CA LEU A 124 -17.11 -3.45 -6.94
C LEU A 124 -16.28 -4.74 -7.03
N GLN A 125 -16.84 -5.88 -6.62
CA GLN A 125 -16.17 -7.18 -6.72
C GLN A 125 -15.86 -7.54 -8.17
N ASP A 126 -16.78 -7.23 -9.09
CA ASP A 126 -16.61 -7.43 -10.52
C ASP A 126 -15.76 -6.34 -11.20
N SER A 127 -15.19 -5.39 -10.45
CA SER A 127 -14.47 -4.23 -10.99
C SER A 127 -15.30 -3.34 -11.95
N LYS A 128 -16.63 -3.39 -11.84
CA LYS A 128 -17.58 -2.59 -12.62
C LYS A 128 -17.77 -1.22 -11.94
N TRP A 129 -16.74 -0.38 -12.00
CA TRP A 129 -16.68 0.89 -11.26
C TRP A 129 -17.86 1.82 -11.54
N ASP A 130 -18.26 1.99 -12.81
CA ASP A 130 -19.37 2.88 -13.16
C ASP A 130 -20.73 2.35 -12.67
N ALA A 131 -20.95 1.03 -12.68
CA ALA A 131 -22.16 0.42 -12.13
C ALA A 131 -22.20 0.52 -10.60
N ALA A 132 -21.04 0.38 -9.95
CA ALA A 132 -20.91 0.61 -8.51
C ALA A 132 -21.22 2.06 -8.14
N ILE A 133 -20.68 3.03 -8.88
CA ILE A 133 -20.98 4.46 -8.70
C ILE A 133 -22.49 4.71 -8.86
N GLN A 134 -23.10 4.19 -9.92
CA GLN A 134 -24.52 4.42 -10.16
C GLN A 134 -25.38 3.87 -9.02
N SER A 135 -25.14 2.61 -8.60
CA SER A 135 -25.89 2.00 -7.50
C SER A 135 -25.68 2.76 -6.19
N ALA A 136 -24.44 3.15 -5.87
CA ALA A 136 -24.15 3.93 -4.67
C ALA A 136 -24.77 5.34 -4.71
N ARG A 137 -24.89 5.98 -5.89
CA ARG A 137 -25.64 7.25 -6.03
C ARG A 137 -27.13 7.06 -5.74
N VAL A 138 -27.75 5.99 -6.23
CA VAL A 138 -29.16 5.68 -5.92
C VAL A 138 -29.32 5.45 -4.41
N ALA A 139 -28.39 4.73 -3.78
CA ALA A 139 -28.37 4.55 -2.33
C ALA A 139 -28.29 5.87 -1.57
N LEU A 140 -27.44 6.80 -2.01
CA LEU A 140 -27.31 8.14 -1.40
C LEU A 140 -28.52 9.04 -1.64
N LYS A 141 -29.25 8.85 -2.74
CA LYS A 141 -30.55 9.53 -2.96
C LYS A 141 -31.62 9.00 -2.01
N ALA A 142 -31.61 7.70 -1.72
CA ALA A 142 -32.51 7.08 -0.73
C ALA A 142 -32.14 7.43 0.72
N ASP A 143 -30.84 7.47 1.04
CA ASP A 143 -30.29 7.85 2.34
C ASP A 143 -28.96 8.62 2.18
N PRO A 144 -28.99 9.96 2.27
CA PRO A 144 -27.79 10.80 2.18
C PRO A 144 -26.77 10.55 3.30
N GLY A 145 -27.20 9.94 4.41
CA GLY A 145 -26.37 9.61 5.57
C GLY A 145 -25.62 8.28 5.44
N SER A 146 -25.94 7.46 4.43
CA SER A 146 -25.43 6.08 4.33
C SER A 146 -23.90 6.02 4.22
N VAL A 147 -23.25 5.61 5.31
CA VAL A 147 -21.79 5.42 5.38
C VAL A 147 -21.33 4.35 4.38
N ALA A 148 -22.08 3.25 4.26
CA ALA A 148 -21.76 2.18 3.33
C ALA A 148 -21.81 2.65 1.86
N ALA A 149 -22.79 3.48 1.49
CA ALA A 149 -22.86 4.05 0.14
C ALA A 149 -21.71 5.02 -0.14
N LYS A 150 -21.33 5.88 0.82
CA LYS A 150 -20.14 6.75 0.68
C LYS A 150 -18.84 5.95 0.53
N LEU A 151 -18.68 4.87 1.30
CA LEU A 151 -17.54 3.97 1.17
C LEU A 151 -17.52 3.26 -0.19
N ALA A 152 -18.68 2.85 -0.71
CA ALA A 152 -18.80 2.27 -2.04
C ALA A 152 -18.40 3.27 -3.14
N MET A 153 -18.85 4.54 -3.03
CA MET A 153 -18.40 5.63 -3.92
C MET A 153 -16.89 5.81 -3.87
N ALA A 154 -16.32 5.89 -2.66
CA ALA A 154 -14.89 6.07 -2.47
C ALA A 154 -14.08 4.92 -3.13
N ARG A 155 -14.50 3.66 -2.92
CA ARG A 155 -13.88 2.47 -3.54
C ARG A 155 -14.00 2.47 -5.06
N ALA A 156 -15.17 2.81 -5.59
CA ALA A 156 -15.41 2.79 -7.03
C ALA A 156 -14.59 3.87 -7.76
N TYR A 157 -14.54 5.09 -7.21
CA TYR A 157 -13.69 6.15 -7.73
C TYR A 157 -12.19 5.82 -7.59
N PHE A 158 -11.78 5.16 -6.50
CA PHE A 158 -10.42 4.67 -6.35
C PHE A 158 -10.06 3.66 -7.44
N GLY A 159 -10.91 2.65 -7.69
CA GLY A 159 -10.73 1.67 -8.76
C GLY A 159 -10.67 2.28 -10.16
N LYS A 160 -11.41 3.38 -10.38
CA LYS A 160 -11.38 4.16 -11.62
C LYS A 160 -10.14 5.07 -11.76
N GLY A 161 -9.34 5.22 -10.71
CA GLY A 161 -8.18 6.13 -10.68
C GLY A 161 -8.55 7.61 -10.47
N VAL A 162 -9.80 7.90 -10.10
CA VAL A 162 -10.29 9.27 -9.84
C VAL A 162 -10.10 9.59 -8.36
N TYR A 163 -8.84 9.82 -7.98
CA TYR A 163 -8.44 9.89 -6.57
C TYR A 163 -9.03 11.06 -5.77
N ASP A 164 -9.30 12.20 -6.42
CA ASP A 164 -9.91 13.36 -5.74
C ASP A 164 -11.33 13.05 -5.25
N SER A 165 -12.13 12.39 -6.10
CA SER A 165 -13.47 11.94 -5.71
C SER A 165 -13.39 10.83 -4.66
N ALA A 166 -12.48 9.87 -4.83
CA ALA A 166 -12.29 8.78 -3.87
C ALA A 166 -11.97 9.32 -2.47
N GLN A 167 -11.04 10.27 -2.38
CA GLN A 167 -10.65 10.90 -1.12
C GLN A 167 -11.82 11.67 -0.51
N ARG A 168 -12.53 12.50 -1.28
CA ARG A 168 -13.65 13.29 -0.78
C ARG A 168 -14.68 12.42 -0.07
N TYR A 169 -15.14 11.34 -0.72
CA TYR A 169 -16.13 10.45 -0.11
C TYR A 169 -15.60 9.70 1.12
N ALA A 170 -14.31 9.34 1.15
CA ALA A 170 -13.70 8.73 2.32
C ALA A 170 -13.58 9.74 3.49
N GLU A 171 -13.23 10.99 3.20
CA GLU A 171 -13.17 12.07 4.19
C GLU A 171 -14.55 12.45 4.73
N ASP A 172 -15.59 12.43 3.88
CA ASP A 172 -16.99 12.61 4.31
C ASP A 172 -17.40 11.55 5.34
N VAL A 173 -16.88 10.32 5.23
CA VAL A 173 -17.07 9.27 6.25
C VAL A 173 -16.27 9.57 7.51
N LEU A 174 -15.00 9.97 7.39
CA LEU A 174 -14.16 10.30 8.54
C LEU A 174 -14.64 11.52 9.33
N ALA A 175 -15.34 12.45 8.69
CA ALA A 175 -15.96 13.60 9.36
C ALA A 175 -17.05 13.16 10.35
N ALA A 176 -17.80 12.09 10.02
CA ALA A 176 -18.82 11.51 10.90
C ALA A 176 -18.24 10.44 11.84
N GLU A 177 -17.31 9.63 11.34
CA GLU A 177 -16.69 8.50 12.04
C GLU A 177 -15.16 8.56 11.93
N PRO A 178 -14.46 9.36 12.78
CA PRO A 178 -13.01 9.58 12.66
C PRO A 178 -12.13 8.32 12.78
N LYS A 179 -12.70 7.22 13.31
CA LYS A 179 -12.02 5.92 13.47
C LYS A 179 -12.51 4.85 12.50
N ASN A 180 -13.28 5.23 11.46
CA ASN A 180 -13.76 4.25 10.48
C ASN A 180 -12.57 3.65 9.71
N ALA A 181 -12.33 2.36 9.96
CA ALA A 181 -11.16 1.66 9.44
C ALA A 181 -11.12 1.63 7.90
N ALA A 182 -12.27 1.42 7.25
CA ALA A 182 -12.35 1.35 5.79
C ALA A 182 -12.06 2.71 5.15
N ALA A 183 -12.54 3.80 5.74
CA ALA A 183 -12.29 5.15 5.25
C ALA A 183 -10.82 5.56 5.44
N LEU A 184 -10.23 5.28 6.61
CA LEU A 184 -8.79 5.50 6.86
C LEU A 184 -7.92 4.74 5.84
N GLN A 185 -8.25 3.47 5.58
CA GLN A 185 -7.56 2.65 4.58
C GLN A 185 -7.64 3.26 3.17
N LEU A 186 -8.81 3.76 2.76
CA LEU A 186 -9.00 4.37 1.45
C LEU A 186 -8.21 5.68 1.30
N VAL A 187 -8.22 6.56 2.31
CA VAL A 187 -7.41 7.78 2.30
C VAL A 187 -5.93 7.45 2.20
N SER A 188 -5.45 6.48 2.98
CA SER A 188 -4.06 6.02 2.90
C SER A 188 -3.72 5.44 1.52
N ALA A 189 -4.58 4.60 0.94
CA ALA A 189 -4.37 4.04 -0.40
C ALA A 189 -4.34 5.12 -1.49
N VAL A 190 -5.24 6.12 -1.43
CA VAL A 190 -5.24 7.28 -2.33
C VAL A 190 -3.93 8.05 -2.22
N ASN A 191 -3.49 8.36 -1.00
CA ASN A 191 -2.26 9.12 -0.77
C ASN A 191 -1.02 8.36 -1.29
N LEU A 192 -0.96 7.04 -1.08
CA LEU A 192 0.09 6.19 -1.65
C LEU A 192 0.07 6.19 -3.18
N LYS A 193 -1.10 6.00 -3.79
CA LYS A 193 -1.25 6.02 -5.25
C LYS A 193 -0.82 7.35 -5.85
N ARG A 194 -1.20 8.47 -5.24
CA ARG A 194 -0.72 9.80 -5.69
C ARG A 194 0.79 9.91 -5.53
N ALA A 195 1.34 9.55 -4.38
CA ALA A 195 2.78 9.65 -4.11
C ALA A 195 3.63 8.82 -5.08
N PHE A 196 3.19 7.61 -5.45
CA PHE A 196 3.86 6.78 -6.46
C PHE A 196 3.61 7.24 -7.90
N GLY A 197 2.47 7.88 -8.15
CA GLY A 197 2.06 8.38 -9.47
C GLY A 197 2.65 9.73 -9.86
N VAL A 198 3.24 10.49 -8.92
CA VAL A 198 4.04 11.67 -9.27
C VAL A 198 5.23 11.17 -10.11
N GLY A 199 5.17 11.40 -11.43
CA GLY A 199 6.25 11.07 -12.36
C GLY A 199 7.57 11.73 -11.96
N ALA A 200 8.63 11.54 -12.74
CA ALA A 200 9.91 12.21 -12.50
C ALA A 200 9.71 13.73 -12.50
N SER A 201 9.47 14.31 -11.32
CA SER A 201 9.45 15.75 -11.14
C SER A 201 10.87 16.26 -11.34
N THR A 202 11.00 17.55 -11.59
CA THR A 202 12.32 18.18 -11.62
C THR A 202 13.02 18.11 -10.26
N ASP A 203 12.30 17.85 -9.15
CA ASP A 203 12.86 17.68 -7.81
C ASP A 203 12.62 16.27 -7.24
N ARG A 204 13.57 15.37 -7.53
CA ARG A 204 13.57 13.98 -7.04
C ARG A 204 13.55 13.89 -5.51
N MET A 205 14.10 14.89 -4.79
CA MET A 205 14.11 14.89 -3.32
C MET A 205 12.72 15.21 -2.76
N GLN A 206 12.05 16.22 -3.30
CA GLN A 206 10.68 16.54 -2.90
C GLN A 206 9.72 15.37 -3.13
N ASN A 207 9.87 14.65 -4.25
CA ASN A 207 9.08 13.44 -4.51
C ASN A 207 9.36 12.34 -3.48
N LEU A 208 10.62 12.14 -3.10
CA LEU A 208 11.00 11.16 -2.09
C LEU A 208 10.40 11.50 -0.72
N GLU A 209 10.40 12.78 -0.34
CA GLU A 209 9.76 13.25 0.90
C GLU A 209 8.26 12.99 0.90
N ALA A 210 7.57 13.27 -0.21
CA ALA A 210 6.15 12.97 -0.38
C ALA A 210 5.85 11.46 -0.27
N ILE A 211 6.69 10.60 -0.89
CA ILE A 211 6.59 9.14 -0.77
C ILE A 211 6.79 8.70 0.68
N GLY A 212 7.83 9.20 1.35
CA GLY A 212 8.11 8.89 2.75
C GLY A 212 6.96 9.28 3.68
N ALA A 213 6.39 10.48 3.48
CA ALA A 213 5.24 10.96 4.24
C ALA A 213 3.99 10.10 4.01
N ALA A 214 3.68 9.76 2.76
CA ALA A 214 2.54 8.91 2.42
C ALA A 214 2.67 7.51 3.01
N LEU A 215 3.88 6.93 2.99
CA LEU A 215 4.17 5.64 3.60
C LEU A 215 3.99 5.67 5.12
N LYS A 216 4.58 6.66 5.82
CA LYS A 216 4.42 6.81 7.28
C LYS A 216 2.95 7.04 7.66
N ALA A 217 2.21 7.82 6.87
CA ALA A 217 0.78 8.01 7.09
C ALA A 217 -0.02 6.71 6.93
N ALA A 218 0.28 5.90 5.91
CA ALA A 218 -0.37 4.60 5.71
C ALA A 218 -0.09 3.62 6.85
N VAL A 219 1.17 3.56 7.31
CA VAL A 219 1.57 2.81 8.51
C VAL A 219 0.76 3.24 9.72
N ASN A 220 0.69 4.55 9.99
CA ASN A 220 0.01 5.09 11.17
C ASN A 220 -1.50 4.89 11.14
N SER A 221 -2.15 5.05 9.99
CA SER A 221 -3.56 4.72 9.83
C SER A 221 -3.84 3.25 10.12
N ARG A 222 -3.03 2.35 9.55
CA ARG A 222 -3.18 0.90 9.76
C ARG A 222 -2.93 0.50 11.21
N LYS A 223 -1.90 1.07 11.83
CA LYS A 223 -1.58 0.89 13.23
C LYS A 223 -2.72 1.34 14.14
N ALA A 224 -3.30 2.52 13.91
CA ALA A 224 -4.42 3.02 14.71
C ALA A 224 -5.65 2.10 14.65
N VAL A 225 -5.95 1.53 13.47
CA VAL A 225 -7.03 0.55 13.31
C VAL A 225 -6.76 -0.71 14.12
N LEU A 226 -5.55 -1.26 14.01
CA LEU A 226 -5.17 -2.48 14.71
C LEU A 226 -5.07 -2.26 16.24
N GLU A 227 -4.62 -1.08 16.70
CA GLU A 227 -4.58 -0.71 18.11
C GLU A 227 -6.00 -0.64 18.68
N ALA A 228 -6.94 0.00 17.98
CA ALA A 228 -8.34 0.02 18.39
C ALA A 228 -8.96 -1.39 18.47
N GLN A 229 -8.60 -2.29 17.54
CA GLN A 229 -9.02 -3.69 17.58
C GLN A 229 -8.44 -4.43 18.79
N LEU A 230 -7.15 -4.23 19.09
CA LEU A 230 -6.49 -4.86 20.23
C LEU A 230 -7.09 -4.37 21.56
N ASP A 231 -7.30 -3.05 21.69
CA ASP A 231 -7.86 -2.45 22.91
C ASP A 231 -9.30 -2.93 23.17
N ALA A 232 -10.12 -3.06 22.12
CA ALA A 232 -11.48 -3.58 22.22
C ALA A 232 -11.54 -5.05 22.69
N MET A 233 -10.46 -5.83 22.49
CA MET A 233 -10.40 -7.23 22.95
C MET A 233 -10.10 -7.36 24.46
N GLY A 234 -9.53 -6.33 25.09
CA GLY A 234 -9.08 -6.40 26.47
C GLY A 234 -7.89 -7.35 26.66
N GLN A 235 -7.76 -7.91 27.87
CA GLN A 235 -6.66 -8.82 28.21
C GLN A 235 -6.81 -10.20 27.53
N PRO A 236 -5.70 -10.87 27.20
CA PRO A 236 -5.73 -12.20 26.60
C PRO A 236 -6.32 -13.24 27.58
N ASN A 237 -7.20 -14.08 27.06
CA ASN A 237 -7.85 -15.20 27.74
C ASN A 237 -8.10 -16.34 26.75
N GLU A 238 -8.60 -17.47 27.23
CA GLU A 238 -8.79 -18.67 26.40
C GLU A 238 -9.66 -18.42 25.14
N GLY A 239 -10.67 -17.55 25.22
CA GLY A 239 -11.58 -17.28 24.12
C GLY A 239 -11.07 -16.28 23.07
N ASN A 240 -10.06 -15.46 23.39
CA ASN A 240 -9.54 -14.43 22.48
C ASN A 240 -8.03 -14.55 22.20
N LEU A 241 -7.31 -15.50 22.80
CA LEU A 241 -5.84 -15.56 22.79
C LEU A 241 -5.23 -15.49 21.39
N LEU A 242 -5.71 -16.32 20.45
CA LEU A 242 -5.13 -16.37 19.10
C LEU A 242 -5.37 -15.07 18.35
N ARG A 243 -6.60 -14.54 18.38
CA ARG A 243 -6.92 -13.25 17.75
C ARG A 243 -6.14 -12.09 18.37
N TYR A 244 -5.96 -12.10 19.70
CA TYR A 244 -5.13 -11.12 20.40
C TYR A 244 -3.68 -11.19 19.92
N ALA A 245 -3.10 -12.40 19.85
CA ALA A 245 -1.75 -12.60 19.38
C ALA A 245 -1.56 -12.19 17.91
N ASP A 246 -2.51 -12.55 17.05
CA ASP A 246 -2.47 -12.23 15.61
C ASP A 246 -2.56 -10.71 15.38
N THR A 247 -3.45 -10.00 16.09
CA THR A 247 -3.50 -8.54 16.04
C THR A 247 -2.22 -7.90 16.59
N ALA A 248 -1.65 -8.43 17.68
CA ALA A 248 -0.37 -7.95 18.20
C ALA A 248 0.79 -8.21 17.24
N ILE A 249 0.80 -9.33 16.51
CA ILE A 249 1.75 -9.65 15.45
C ILE A 249 1.63 -8.66 14.28
N LEU A 250 0.41 -8.38 13.81
CA LEU A 250 0.17 -7.39 12.75
C LEU A 250 0.56 -5.97 13.17
N LEU A 251 0.46 -5.65 14.46
CA LEU A 251 0.94 -4.39 15.05
C LEU A 251 2.47 -4.29 15.15
N GLY A 252 3.22 -5.35 14.81
CA GLY A 252 4.65 -5.42 15.06
C GLY A 252 5.01 -5.55 16.55
N ARG A 253 4.03 -5.78 17.44
CA ARG A 253 4.20 -5.96 18.89
C ARG A 253 4.50 -7.43 19.23
N TYR A 254 5.55 -7.97 18.63
CA TYR A 254 5.90 -9.39 18.72
C TYR A 254 6.12 -9.88 20.16
N ARG A 255 6.84 -9.10 20.98
CA ARG A 255 7.02 -9.41 22.41
C ARG A 255 5.70 -9.55 23.17
N LEU A 256 4.71 -8.72 22.85
CA LEU A 256 3.38 -8.78 23.47
C LEU A 256 2.66 -10.08 23.09
N ALA A 257 2.68 -10.44 21.80
CA ALA A 257 2.12 -11.71 21.33
C ALA A 257 2.81 -12.92 21.99
N ALA A 258 4.14 -12.93 22.02
CA ALA A 258 4.91 -14.02 22.64
C ALA A 258 4.60 -14.17 24.14
N ASN A 259 4.49 -13.06 24.87
CA ASN A 259 4.13 -13.09 26.28
C ASN A 259 2.71 -13.62 26.53
N ALA A 260 1.76 -13.30 25.66
CA ALA A 260 0.39 -13.81 25.76
C ALA A 260 0.30 -15.32 25.46
N LEU A 261 1.06 -15.80 24.47
CA LEU A 261 1.01 -17.20 24.01
C LEU A 261 1.78 -18.16 24.92
N ARG A 262 2.85 -17.71 25.59
CA ARG A 262 3.75 -18.58 26.37
C ARG A 262 3.03 -19.43 27.44
N PRO A 263 2.12 -18.90 28.27
CA PRO A 263 1.41 -19.73 29.25
C PRO A 263 0.56 -20.83 28.62
N ALA A 264 -0.02 -20.58 27.44
CA ALA A 264 -0.81 -21.59 26.73
C ALA A 264 0.08 -22.70 26.15
N PHE A 265 1.26 -22.35 25.64
CA PHE A 265 2.25 -23.32 25.17
C PHE A 265 2.81 -24.16 26.31
N GLU A 266 3.14 -23.54 27.46
CA GLU A 266 3.63 -24.25 28.65
C GLU A 266 2.57 -25.22 29.23
N LYS A 267 1.28 -24.90 29.06
CA LYS A 267 0.16 -25.76 29.47
C LYS A 267 -0.04 -26.94 28.51
N ASP A 268 0.07 -26.72 27.21
CA ASP A 268 -0.06 -27.76 26.18
C ASP A 268 0.84 -27.47 24.98
N ASP A 269 2.02 -28.10 24.97
CA ASP A 269 3.04 -27.93 23.93
C ASP A 269 2.71 -28.67 22.62
N ARG A 270 1.60 -29.41 22.57
CA ARG A 270 1.12 -30.12 21.37
C ARG A 270 0.32 -29.23 20.42
N ARG A 271 -0.04 -28.03 20.86
CA ARG A 271 -0.87 -27.07 20.12
C ARG A 271 -0.07 -26.33 19.04
N ALA A 272 -0.12 -26.80 17.79
CA ALA A 272 0.55 -26.17 16.66
C ALA A 272 0.12 -24.72 16.42
N ASP A 273 -1.18 -24.43 16.59
CA ASP A 273 -1.74 -23.08 16.46
C ASP A 273 -1.07 -22.07 17.41
N VAL A 274 -0.74 -22.47 18.64
CA VAL A 274 -0.03 -21.66 19.63
C VAL A 274 1.49 -21.70 19.42
N ALA A 275 2.07 -22.88 19.25
CA ALA A 275 3.51 -23.08 19.11
C ALA A 275 4.06 -22.30 17.90
N ASN A 276 3.39 -22.37 16.76
CA ASN A 276 3.78 -21.66 15.55
C ASN A 276 3.73 -20.15 15.73
N ARG A 277 2.67 -19.61 16.33
CA ARG A 277 2.54 -18.16 16.61
C ARG A 277 3.59 -17.67 17.61
N LEU A 278 3.88 -18.46 18.64
CA LEU A 278 4.88 -18.13 19.65
C LEU A 278 6.28 -18.12 19.03
N ALA A 279 6.63 -19.18 18.29
CA ALA A 279 7.90 -19.27 17.57
C ALA A 279 8.05 -18.13 16.55
N TYR A 280 7.00 -17.85 15.77
CA TYR A 280 6.96 -16.72 14.83
C TYR A 280 7.21 -15.39 15.56
N ALA A 281 6.47 -15.11 16.63
CA ALA A 281 6.61 -13.86 17.38
C ALA A 281 8.02 -13.73 17.98
N LEU A 282 8.58 -14.78 18.58
CA LEU A 282 9.95 -14.75 19.10
C LEU A 282 10.99 -14.52 18.00
N MET A 283 10.84 -15.17 16.84
CA MET A 283 11.70 -14.97 15.68
C MET A 283 11.66 -13.52 15.21
N ARG A 284 10.45 -12.96 15.03
CA ARG A 284 10.29 -11.57 14.59
C ARG A 284 10.68 -10.55 15.67
N ASP A 285 10.65 -10.89 16.96
CA ASP A 285 11.20 -10.06 18.05
C ASP A 285 12.75 -10.08 18.09
N GLY A 286 13.39 -10.95 17.32
CA GLY A 286 14.86 -11.12 17.33
C GLY A 286 15.37 -12.04 18.44
N ARG A 287 14.48 -12.82 19.09
CA ARG A 287 14.80 -13.82 20.14
C ARG A 287 14.91 -15.20 19.52
N PHE A 288 15.90 -15.36 18.64
CA PHE A 288 16.02 -16.53 17.76
C PHE A 288 16.24 -17.83 18.51
N GLN A 289 17.06 -17.82 19.57
CA GLN A 289 17.34 -19.03 20.34
C GLN A 289 16.09 -19.54 21.05
N GLU A 290 15.29 -18.64 21.63
CA GLU A 290 14.03 -19.03 22.28
C GLU A 290 12.98 -19.51 21.27
N SER A 291 12.90 -18.88 20.10
CA SER A 291 12.06 -19.37 19.00
C SER A 291 12.42 -20.80 18.62
N LEU A 292 13.73 -21.09 18.48
CA LEU A 292 14.23 -22.41 18.15
C LEU A 292 13.90 -23.44 19.25
N MET A 293 14.02 -23.05 20.53
CA MET A 293 13.63 -23.90 21.66
C MET A 293 12.14 -24.26 21.63
N VAL A 294 11.25 -23.32 21.31
CA VAL A 294 9.80 -23.59 21.19
C VAL A 294 9.55 -24.60 20.08
N LEU A 295 10.19 -24.44 18.91
CA LEU A 295 10.06 -25.37 17.79
C LEU A 295 10.62 -26.76 18.14
N ASP A 296 11.77 -26.84 18.81
CA ASP A 296 12.37 -28.11 19.23
C ASP A 296 11.51 -28.87 20.25
N VAL A 297 10.90 -28.16 21.21
CA VAL A 297 9.96 -28.76 22.17
C VAL A 297 8.73 -29.26 21.43
N HIS A 298 8.13 -28.43 20.58
CA HIS A 298 6.94 -28.80 19.82
C HIS A 298 7.20 -29.99 18.88
N ALA A 299 8.35 -30.05 18.22
CA ALA A 299 8.74 -31.17 17.36
C ALA A 299 8.77 -32.52 18.11
N ARG A 300 9.19 -32.54 19.38
CA ARG A 300 9.25 -33.76 20.21
C ARG A 300 7.86 -34.33 20.52
N THR A 301 6.82 -33.51 20.45
CA THR A 301 5.44 -33.94 20.66
C THR A 301 4.89 -34.78 19.50
N LYS A 302 5.56 -34.76 18.34
CA LYS A 302 5.10 -35.36 17.08
C LYS A 302 3.76 -34.80 16.57
N GLN A 303 3.39 -33.59 17.01
CA GLN A 303 2.20 -32.85 16.56
C GLN A 303 2.58 -31.58 15.77
N MET A 304 3.86 -31.42 15.43
CA MET A 304 4.32 -30.30 14.64
C MET A 304 3.83 -30.41 13.19
N ASP A 305 3.20 -29.36 12.71
CA ASP A 305 2.66 -29.29 11.36
C ASP A 305 3.69 -28.78 10.34
N ALA A 306 3.29 -28.78 9.07
CA ALA A 306 4.12 -28.31 7.96
C ALA A 306 4.65 -26.88 8.17
N TYR A 307 3.83 -26.00 8.75
CA TYR A 307 4.20 -24.61 8.99
C TYR A 307 5.27 -24.49 10.10
N GLY A 308 5.16 -25.25 11.19
CA GLY A 308 6.18 -25.31 12.24
C GLY A 308 7.53 -25.78 11.70
N HIS A 309 7.53 -26.82 10.87
CA HIS A 309 8.73 -27.28 10.16
C HIS A 309 9.30 -26.19 9.21
N ALA A 310 8.44 -25.44 8.51
CA ALA A 310 8.86 -24.34 7.66
C ALA A 310 9.51 -23.19 8.45
N LEU A 311 8.95 -22.81 9.60
CA LEU A 311 9.55 -21.84 10.52
C LEU A 311 10.94 -22.29 10.97
N ALA A 312 11.07 -23.55 11.38
CA ALA A 312 12.34 -24.12 11.78
C ALA A 312 13.36 -24.05 10.64
N ALA A 313 12.96 -24.42 9.42
CA ALA A 313 13.83 -24.35 8.24
C ALA A 313 14.36 -22.93 7.99
N MET A 314 13.49 -21.91 8.03
CA MET A 314 13.90 -20.52 7.81
C MET A 314 14.80 -20.00 8.94
N LEU A 315 14.48 -20.31 10.19
CA LEU A 315 15.25 -19.88 11.35
C LEU A 315 16.63 -20.55 11.40
N LEU A 316 16.71 -21.85 11.14
CA LEU A 316 17.97 -22.58 11.04
C LEU A 316 18.83 -22.05 9.90
N SER A 317 18.22 -21.73 8.75
CA SER A 317 18.94 -21.06 7.67
C SER A 317 19.46 -19.70 8.12
N PHE A 318 18.63 -18.91 8.82
CA PHE A 318 18.98 -17.60 9.37
C PHE A 318 20.20 -17.67 10.30
N LEU A 319 20.20 -18.66 11.19
CA LEU A 319 21.28 -18.95 12.16
C LEU A 319 22.48 -19.68 11.53
N SER A 320 22.56 -19.75 10.20
CA SER A 320 23.65 -20.38 9.46
C SER A 320 23.86 -21.87 9.74
N GLU A 321 22.77 -22.62 9.96
CA GLU A 321 22.72 -24.08 10.15
C GLU A 321 22.05 -24.75 8.90
N PRO A 322 22.70 -24.72 7.72
CA PRO A 322 22.06 -25.07 6.44
C PRO A 322 21.60 -26.53 6.34
N THR A 323 22.34 -27.48 6.93
CA THR A 323 21.97 -28.90 6.88
C THR A 323 20.67 -29.17 7.64
N LYS A 324 20.56 -28.67 8.87
CA LYS A 324 19.34 -28.79 9.68
C LYS A 324 18.17 -28.04 9.04
N SER A 325 18.45 -26.91 8.40
CA SER A 325 17.46 -26.15 7.64
C SER A 325 16.86 -26.97 6.49
N GLU A 326 17.70 -27.69 5.74
CA GLU A 326 17.25 -28.56 4.63
C GLU A 326 16.45 -29.77 5.13
N GLU A 327 16.85 -30.37 6.26
CA GLU A 327 16.09 -31.44 6.91
C GLU A 327 14.70 -30.95 7.36
N ALA A 328 14.63 -29.81 8.05
CA ALA A 328 13.36 -29.21 8.48
C ALA A 328 12.46 -28.84 7.28
N LEU A 329 13.04 -28.32 6.20
CA LEU A 329 12.27 -27.98 4.99
C LEU A 329 11.69 -29.25 4.34
N LYS A 330 12.46 -30.34 4.31
CA LYS A 330 12.00 -31.62 3.77
C LYS A 330 10.78 -32.12 4.55
N GLU A 331 10.81 -32.08 5.88
CA GLU A 331 9.65 -32.44 6.71
C GLU A 331 8.45 -31.52 6.44
N ALA A 332 8.67 -30.21 6.28
CA ALA A 332 7.61 -29.25 5.94
C ALA A 332 6.89 -29.63 4.63
N VAL A 333 7.68 -29.89 3.57
CA VAL A 333 7.16 -30.26 2.24
C VAL A 333 6.48 -31.63 2.24
N LEU A 334 7.01 -32.59 3.00
CA LEU A 334 6.39 -33.91 3.15
C LEU A 334 5.05 -33.84 3.89
N SER A 335 4.92 -32.91 4.84
CA SER A 335 3.69 -32.73 5.61
C SER A 335 2.59 -32.01 4.80
N ASP A 336 2.90 -30.89 4.14
CA ASP A 336 1.97 -30.16 3.29
C ASP A 336 2.76 -29.23 2.33
N SER A 337 2.92 -29.63 1.07
CA SER A 337 3.63 -28.84 0.07
C SER A 337 2.85 -27.64 -0.44
N GLU A 338 1.53 -27.64 -0.31
CA GLU A 338 0.64 -26.60 -0.86
C GLU A 338 0.42 -25.45 0.13
N ASN A 339 0.75 -25.67 1.40
CA ASN A 339 0.70 -24.63 2.43
C ASN A 339 1.52 -23.39 1.99
N ILE A 340 0.86 -22.23 1.97
CA ILE A 340 1.49 -20.97 1.56
C ILE A 340 2.72 -20.61 2.41
N GLY A 341 2.72 -20.93 3.70
CA GLY A 341 3.85 -20.71 4.60
C GLY A 341 5.06 -21.57 4.22
N VAL A 342 4.83 -22.82 3.80
CA VAL A 342 5.88 -23.73 3.31
C VAL A 342 6.46 -23.22 2.00
N ARG A 343 5.61 -22.84 1.04
CA ARG A 343 6.06 -22.28 -0.25
C ARG A 343 6.81 -20.96 -0.08
N LEU A 344 6.36 -20.07 0.80
CA LEU A 344 7.07 -18.83 1.09
C LEU A 344 8.36 -19.06 1.90
N ALA A 345 8.45 -20.12 2.71
CA ALA A 345 9.72 -20.55 3.29
C ALA A 345 10.71 -21.04 2.22
N GLN A 346 10.24 -21.80 1.22
CA GLN A 346 11.08 -22.16 0.06
C GLN A 346 11.53 -20.90 -0.70
N ALA A 347 10.65 -19.91 -0.91
CA ALA A 347 11.00 -18.63 -1.54
C ALA A 347 12.05 -17.86 -0.73
N TYR A 348 11.91 -17.79 0.59
CA TYR A 348 12.93 -17.21 1.48
C TYR A 348 14.29 -17.88 1.30
N LEU A 349 14.33 -19.22 1.34
CA LEU A 349 15.57 -19.98 1.21
C LEU A 349 16.20 -19.83 -0.18
N ALA A 350 15.39 -19.80 -1.24
CA ALA A 350 15.84 -19.53 -2.60
C ALA A 350 16.44 -18.13 -2.72
N LEU A 351 15.78 -17.10 -2.17
CA LEU A 351 16.28 -15.72 -2.14
C LEU A 351 17.62 -15.63 -1.38
N ARG A 352 17.73 -16.27 -0.20
CA ARG A 352 18.97 -16.35 0.59
C ARG A 352 20.12 -17.01 -0.16
N LYS A 353 19.83 -18.10 -0.88
CA LYS A 353 20.80 -18.83 -1.72
C LYS A 353 21.09 -18.11 -3.06
N ARG A 354 20.35 -17.04 -3.38
CA ARG A 354 20.33 -16.36 -4.69
C ARG A 354 19.96 -17.30 -5.85
N ASP A 355 19.14 -18.31 -5.57
CA ASP A 355 18.54 -19.17 -6.59
C ASP A 355 17.31 -18.48 -7.19
N LEU A 356 17.56 -17.58 -8.14
CA LEU A 356 16.50 -16.79 -8.79
C LEU A 356 15.57 -17.64 -9.65
N GLY A 357 15.99 -18.85 -10.06
CA GLY A 357 15.18 -19.78 -10.83
C GLY A 357 14.08 -20.38 -9.97
N VAL A 358 14.46 -21.01 -8.85
CA VAL A 358 13.52 -21.57 -7.88
C VAL A 358 12.62 -20.48 -7.29
N LEU A 359 13.20 -19.33 -6.92
CA LEU A 359 12.44 -18.20 -6.41
C LEU A 359 11.36 -17.77 -7.41
N ARG A 360 11.72 -17.58 -8.68
CA ARG A 360 10.78 -17.15 -9.73
C ARG A 360 9.60 -18.11 -9.84
N THR A 361 9.86 -19.41 -9.99
CA THR A 361 8.80 -20.41 -10.15
C THR A 361 7.80 -20.32 -9.00
N ILE A 362 8.28 -20.39 -7.75
CA ILE A 362 7.42 -20.39 -6.57
C ILE A 362 6.55 -19.12 -6.51
N VAL A 363 7.16 -17.94 -6.67
CA VAL A 363 6.45 -16.68 -6.43
C VAL A 363 5.52 -16.32 -7.58
N THR A 364 5.82 -16.74 -8.81
CA THR A 364 4.89 -16.53 -9.94
C THR A 364 3.69 -17.45 -9.88
N ASP A 365 3.86 -18.68 -9.38
CA ASP A 365 2.74 -19.60 -9.18
C ASP A 365 1.85 -19.10 -8.03
N LEU A 366 2.45 -18.73 -6.89
CA LEU A 366 1.72 -18.11 -5.78
C LEU A 366 0.97 -16.83 -6.19
N ALA A 367 1.55 -16.01 -7.07
CA ALA A 367 0.91 -14.79 -7.55
C ALA A 367 -0.33 -15.03 -8.43
N ARG A 368 -0.50 -16.23 -9.00
CA ARG A 368 -1.70 -16.62 -9.75
C ARG A 368 -2.78 -17.19 -8.85
N GLU A 369 -2.38 -17.83 -7.76
CA GLU A 369 -3.27 -18.54 -6.84
C GLU A 369 -3.79 -17.64 -5.72
N VAL A 370 -2.96 -16.72 -5.25
CA VAL A 370 -3.23 -15.88 -4.09
C VAL A 370 -3.31 -14.44 -4.52
N ASP A 371 -4.54 -13.92 -4.60
CA ASP A 371 -4.75 -12.52 -4.96
C ASP A 371 -4.20 -11.59 -3.88
N ALA A 372 -3.56 -10.50 -4.32
CA ALA A 372 -3.09 -9.39 -3.48
C ALA A 372 -2.26 -9.74 -2.22
N SER A 373 -1.55 -10.87 -2.17
CA SER A 373 -0.70 -11.19 -1.01
C SER A 373 0.49 -10.23 -0.85
N PRO A 374 0.64 -9.53 0.29
CA PRO A 374 1.74 -8.59 0.48
C PRO A 374 3.10 -9.31 0.54
N TYR A 375 3.14 -10.55 1.03
CA TYR A 375 4.36 -11.37 1.08
C TYR A 375 4.79 -11.83 -0.32
N VAL A 376 3.85 -12.22 -1.18
CA VAL A 376 4.16 -12.56 -2.58
C VAL A 376 4.66 -11.30 -3.31
N GLY A 377 4.01 -10.15 -3.08
CA GLY A 377 4.47 -8.86 -3.60
C GLY A 377 5.89 -8.50 -3.14
N TYR A 378 6.23 -8.74 -1.88
CA TYR A 378 7.60 -8.59 -1.35
C TYR A 378 8.61 -9.44 -2.13
N TYR A 379 8.35 -10.74 -2.29
CA TYR A 379 9.29 -11.62 -2.98
C TYR A 379 9.40 -11.33 -4.47
N LEU A 380 8.31 -10.94 -5.13
CA LEU A 380 8.35 -10.44 -6.50
C LEU A 380 9.19 -9.17 -6.61
N ALA A 381 9.03 -8.22 -5.68
CA ALA A 381 9.82 -6.99 -5.68
C ALA A 381 11.33 -7.28 -5.55
N ALA A 382 11.71 -8.21 -4.67
CA ALA A 382 13.09 -8.65 -4.50
C ALA A 382 13.62 -9.39 -5.75
N LEU A 383 12.83 -10.32 -6.31
CA LEU A 383 13.18 -11.07 -7.52
C LEU A 383 13.47 -10.13 -8.70
N TYR A 384 12.57 -9.18 -8.94
CA TYR A 384 12.70 -8.23 -10.04
C TYR A 384 13.88 -7.27 -9.84
N ASP A 385 14.16 -6.84 -8.59
CA ASP A 385 15.35 -6.05 -8.28
C ASP A 385 16.65 -6.80 -8.62
N PHE A 386 16.76 -8.07 -8.22
CA PHE A 386 17.91 -8.91 -8.59
C PHE A 386 18.01 -9.16 -10.10
N ALA A 387 16.87 -9.24 -10.79
CA ALA A 387 16.80 -9.32 -12.24
C ALA A 387 17.07 -7.96 -12.93
N LYS A 388 17.24 -6.88 -12.17
CA LYS A 388 17.41 -5.48 -12.65
C LYS A 388 16.19 -4.93 -13.41
N ASP A 389 15.03 -5.55 -13.23
CA ASP A 389 13.74 -5.03 -13.71
C ASP A 389 13.16 -4.09 -12.64
N TYR A 390 13.67 -2.87 -12.61
CA TYR A 390 13.31 -1.91 -11.56
C TYR A 390 11.86 -1.41 -11.65
N ASP A 391 11.25 -1.44 -12.84
CA ASP A 391 9.84 -1.07 -13.04
C ASP A 391 8.93 -2.15 -12.43
N ALA A 392 9.15 -3.43 -12.78
CA ALA A 392 8.40 -4.54 -12.20
C ALA A 392 8.62 -4.63 -10.67
N SER A 393 9.85 -4.38 -10.21
CA SER A 393 10.15 -4.32 -8.76
C SER A 393 9.37 -3.21 -8.05
N SER A 394 9.25 -2.03 -8.67
CA SER A 394 8.53 -0.90 -8.09
C SER A 394 7.02 -1.16 -8.03
N LYS A 395 6.45 -1.75 -9.09
CA LYS A 395 5.04 -2.17 -9.12
C LYS A 395 4.72 -3.26 -8.09
N ALA A 396 5.60 -4.25 -7.93
CA ALA A 396 5.44 -5.30 -6.93
C ALA A 396 5.53 -4.75 -5.50
N PHE A 397 6.46 -3.82 -5.25
CA PHE A 397 6.57 -3.10 -3.98
C PHE A 397 5.30 -2.28 -3.67
N GLU A 398 4.82 -1.51 -4.63
CA GLU A 398 3.59 -0.72 -4.47
C GLU A 398 2.40 -1.62 -4.13
N ARG A 399 2.23 -2.75 -4.82
CA ARG A 399 1.18 -3.73 -4.52
C ARG A 399 1.30 -4.28 -3.10
N ALA A 400 2.51 -4.63 -2.67
CA ALA A 400 2.73 -5.16 -1.32
C ALA A 400 2.35 -4.14 -0.23
N VAL A 401 2.75 -2.88 -0.41
CA VAL A 401 2.48 -1.80 0.56
C VAL A 401 1.00 -1.40 0.58
N LEU A 402 0.32 -1.42 -0.57
CA LEU A 402 -1.12 -1.18 -0.62
C LEU A 402 -1.91 -2.30 0.07
N ALA A 403 -1.43 -3.54 -0.01
CA ALA A 403 -2.06 -4.68 0.64
C ALA A 403 -1.84 -4.68 2.16
N GLU A 404 -0.60 -4.43 2.61
CA GLU A 404 -0.30 -4.32 4.05
C GLU A 404 0.85 -3.33 4.30
N PRO A 405 0.55 -2.07 4.66
CA PRO A 405 1.58 -1.06 4.92
C PRO A 405 2.38 -1.33 6.20
N MET A 406 1.90 -2.19 7.11
CA MET A 406 2.69 -2.61 8.29
C MET A 406 3.76 -3.66 7.96
N LEU A 407 3.84 -4.18 6.72
CA LEU A 407 4.86 -5.14 6.32
C LEU A 407 6.24 -4.47 6.20
N PHE A 408 6.86 -4.17 7.34
CA PHE A 408 8.09 -3.37 7.42
C PHE A 408 9.29 -3.96 6.66
N ASP A 409 9.28 -5.26 6.37
CA ASP A 409 10.31 -5.97 5.59
C ASP A 409 10.48 -5.38 4.18
N VAL A 410 9.39 -4.92 3.56
CA VAL A 410 9.43 -4.29 2.22
C VAL A 410 10.26 -3.00 2.24
N TYR A 411 10.20 -2.24 3.34
CA TYR A 411 10.93 -1.00 3.49
C TYR A 411 12.40 -1.27 3.83
N ILE A 412 12.69 -2.26 4.67
CA ILE A 412 14.07 -2.70 4.91
C ILE A 412 14.74 -3.10 3.59
N ASP A 413 14.05 -3.90 2.76
CA ASP A 413 14.59 -4.33 1.47
C ASP A 413 14.84 -3.15 0.53
N LYS A 414 13.90 -2.20 0.43
CA LYS A 414 14.12 -0.96 -0.34
C LYS A 414 15.26 -0.10 0.21
N GLY A 415 15.43 -0.05 1.52
CA GLY A 415 16.58 0.61 2.16
C GLY A 415 17.91 -0.03 1.75
N ILE A 416 17.99 -1.36 1.78
CA ILE A 416 19.16 -2.13 1.35
C ILE A 416 19.43 -1.93 -0.16
N GLN A 417 18.40 -1.98 -1.00
CA GLN A 417 18.51 -1.72 -2.44
C GLN A 417 19.09 -0.33 -2.72
N ALA A 418 18.66 0.69 -1.97
CA ALA A 418 19.17 2.05 -2.09
C ALA A 418 20.64 2.15 -1.63
N LEU A 419 21.04 1.49 -0.54
CA LEU A 419 22.47 1.42 -0.14
C LEU A 419 23.35 0.68 -1.15
N ARG A 420 22.82 -0.36 -1.80
CA ARG A 420 23.53 -1.04 -2.91
C ARG A 420 23.64 -0.12 -4.13
N ALA A 421 22.62 0.68 -4.40
CA ALA A 421 22.66 1.66 -5.49
C ALA A 421 23.68 2.76 -5.21
N SER A 422 23.73 3.31 -3.98
CA SER A 422 24.66 4.41 -3.64
C SER A 422 26.14 4.06 -3.88
N GLN A 423 26.52 2.80 -3.72
CA GLN A 423 27.89 2.32 -4.00
C GLN A 423 28.23 2.20 -5.47
N ARG A 424 27.23 2.17 -6.35
CA ARG A 424 27.40 2.11 -7.80
C ARG A 424 27.42 3.50 -8.44
N GLU A 425 26.91 4.51 -7.72
CA GLU A 425 26.87 5.88 -8.22
C GLU A 425 28.27 6.49 -8.28
N LYS A 426 28.57 7.15 -9.40
CA LYS A 426 29.81 7.91 -9.58
C LYS A 426 29.65 9.38 -9.22
N ASP A 427 28.43 9.90 -9.35
CA ASP A 427 28.09 11.27 -9.01
C ASP A 427 27.70 11.37 -7.52
N ALA A 428 28.25 12.37 -6.83
CA ALA A 428 28.03 12.54 -5.40
C ALA A 428 26.57 12.88 -5.07
N LYS A 429 25.87 13.64 -5.93
CA LYS A 429 24.46 14.00 -5.71
C LYS A 429 23.55 12.80 -5.90
N ASP A 430 23.82 11.95 -6.88
CA ASP A 430 23.09 10.70 -7.06
C ASP A 430 23.34 9.74 -5.89
N ALA A 431 24.59 9.63 -5.41
CA ALA A 431 24.89 8.86 -4.20
C ALA A 431 24.14 9.40 -2.96
N ASP A 432 24.14 10.71 -2.75
CA ASP A 432 23.41 11.37 -1.67
C ASP A 432 21.89 11.14 -1.75
N PHE A 433 21.33 11.16 -2.96
CA PHE A 433 19.93 10.81 -3.18
C PHE A 433 19.64 9.35 -2.78
N GLN A 434 20.49 8.40 -3.16
CA GLN A 434 20.33 7.01 -2.73
C GLN A 434 20.46 6.84 -1.21
N PHE A 435 21.36 7.58 -0.54
CA PHE A 435 21.42 7.61 0.92
C PHE A 435 20.14 8.19 1.54
N ALA A 436 19.59 9.27 0.98
CA ALA A 436 18.31 9.82 1.41
C ALA A 436 17.16 8.81 1.25
N ARG A 437 17.14 8.05 0.14
CA ARG A 437 16.18 6.96 -0.07
C ARG A 437 16.34 5.87 0.98
N ALA A 438 17.56 5.42 1.24
CA ALA A 438 17.85 4.42 2.25
C ALA A 438 17.33 4.86 3.63
N LYS A 439 17.68 6.08 4.03
CA LYS A 439 17.20 6.70 5.28
C LYS A 439 15.68 6.70 5.37
N THR A 440 15.02 7.20 4.32
CA THR A 440 13.55 7.30 4.26
C THR A 440 12.89 5.94 4.49
N TYR A 441 13.32 4.90 3.77
CA TYR A 441 12.72 3.58 3.91
C TYR A 441 13.04 2.92 5.27
N PHE A 442 14.25 3.06 5.81
CA PHE A 442 14.53 2.54 7.15
C PHE A 442 13.72 3.27 8.23
N GLU A 443 13.49 4.58 8.10
CA GLU A 443 12.61 5.31 9.01
C GLU A 443 11.14 4.88 8.91
N VAL A 444 10.64 4.62 7.69
CA VAL A 444 9.30 4.04 7.52
C VAL A 444 9.23 2.65 8.17
N ALA A 445 10.27 1.83 8.01
CA ALA A 445 10.35 0.53 8.68
C ALA A 445 10.30 0.66 10.21
N LEU A 446 10.94 1.68 10.78
CA LEU A 446 10.89 1.99 12.21
C LEU A 446 9.54 2.56 12.65
N GLU A 447 8.83 3.28 11.79
CA GLU A 447 7.45 3.71 12.08
C GLU A 447 6.54 2.48 12.28
N ALA A 448 6.68 1.49 11.39
CA ALA A 448 5.93 0.24 11.45
C ALA A 448 6.42 -0.69 12.58
N LYS A 449 7.72 -0.69 12.88
CA LYS A 449 8.35 -1.46 13.96
C LYS A 449 9.45 -0.64 14.67
N PRO A 450 9.13 0.10 15.75
CA PRO A 450 10.05 1.04 16.41
C PRO A 450 11.37 0.46 16.94
N GLU A 451 11.40 -0.84 17.24
CA GLU A 451 12.60 -1.56 17.70
C GLU A 451 13.04 -2.62 16.68
N SER A 452 12.99 -2.32 15.37
CA SER A 452 13.48 -3.24 14.35
C SER A 452 15.03 -3.27 14.35
N PRO A 453 15.68 -4.37 14.76
CA PRO A 453 17.15 -4.43 14.76
C PRO A 453 17.71 -4.39 13.32
N GLU A 454 16.96 -4.86 12.31
CA GLU A 454 17.33 -4.77 10.90
C GLU A 454 17.36 -3.33 10.40
N ALA A 455 16.31 -2.55 10.67
CA ALA A 455 16.25 -1.15 10.23
C ALA A 455 17.28 -0.28 10.97
N LEU A 456 17.50 -0.53 12.27
CA LEU A 456 18.55 0.14 13.06
C LEU A 456 19.95 -0.20 12.54
N ALA A 457 20.22 -1.47 12.21
CA ALA A 457 21.50 -1.87 11.60
C ALA A 457 21.66 -1.27 10.19
N GLY A 458 20.56 -1.15 9.42
CA GLY A 458 20.54 -0.47 8.13
C GLY A 458 20.91 1.00 8.23
N LEU A 459 20.32 1.74 9.16
CA LEU A 459 20.67 3.14 9.45
C LEU A 459 22.11 3.28 9.94
N ALA A 460 22.56 2.39 10.84
CA ALA A 460 23.93 2.39 11.31
C ALA A 460 24.94 2.19 10.17
N THR A 461 24.65 1.24 9.28
CA THR A 461 25.47 0.94 8.10
C THR A 461 25.48 2.13 7.13
N MET A 462 24.32 2.75 6.89
CA MET A 462 24.23 3.96 6.08
C MET A 462 25.11 5.10 6.64
N HIS A 463 24.99 5.40 7.94
CA HIS A 463 25.79 6.43 8.59
C HIS A 463 27.29 6.11 8.55
N LEU A 464 27.66 4.84 8.75
CA LEU A 464 29.04 4.38 8.67
C LEU A 464 29.63 4.59 7.27
N MET A 465 28.87 4.27 6.22
CA MET A 465 29.28 4.51 4.83
C MET A 465 29.46 5.99 4.50
N ARG A 466 28.72 6.88 5.18
CA ARG A 466 28.85 8.34 5.06
C ARG A 466 29.86 8.96 6.01
N LYS A 467 30.66 8.17 6.74
CA LYS A 467 31.61 8.65 7.76
C LYS A 467 30.96 9.49 8.87
N GLN A 468 29.70 9.19 9.17
CA GLN A 468 28.93 9.80 10.27
C GLN A 468 29.03 8.88 11.50
N THR A 469 30.25 8.73 12.00
CA THR A 469 30.65 7.67 12.93
C THR A 469 29.89 7.67 14.25
N ARG A 470 29.59 8.85 14.80
CA ARG A 470 28.81 8.96 16.05
C ARG A 470 27.38 8.41 15.90
N ASP A 471 26.71 8.76 14.81
CA ASP A 471 25.38 8.23 14.52
C ASP A 471 25.43 6.74 14.18
N ALA A 472 26.46 6.29 13.47
CA ALA A 472 26.67 4.87 13.19
C ALA A 472 26.76 4.05 14.48
N ILE A 473 27.55 4.50 15.47
CA ILE A 473 27.64 3.84 16.79
C ILE A 473 26.28 3.86 17.49
N ARG A 474 25.62 5.02 17.56
CA ARG A 474 24.32 5.17 18.25
C ARG A 474 23.27 4.21 17.70
N PHE A 475 23.12 4.13 16.37
CA PHE A 475 22.17 3.23 15.74
C PHE A 475 22.59 1.76 15.85
N ALA A 476 23.89 1.45 15.81
CA ALA A 476 24.36 0.07 15.97
C ALA A 476 24.17 -0.44 17.41
N GLU A 477 24.41 0.40 18.42
CA GLU A 477 24.10 0.10 19.83
C GLU A 477 22.59 -0.13 20.01
N ALA A 478 21.75 0.70 19.37
CA ALA A 478 20.31 0.50 19.37
C ALA A 478 19.91 -0.82 18.70
N ALA A 479 20.54 -1.19 17.57
CA ALA A 479 20.29 -2.47 16.89
C ALA A 479 20.63 -3.67 17.78
N VAL A 480 21.79 -3.63 18.46
CA VAL A 480 22.22 -4.67 19.41
C VAL A 480 21.25 -4.76 20.59
N LYS A 481 20.78 -3.62 21.11
CA LYS A 481 19.79 -3.59 22.20
C LYS A 481 18.44 -4.17 21.77
N ALA A 482 17.99 -3.82 20.57
CA ALA A 482 16.70 -4.27 20.04
C ALA A 482 16.70 -5.77 19.70
N GLY A 483 17.81 -6.29 19.18
CA GLY A 483 17.99 -7.71 18.87
C GLY A 483 19.33 -8.23 19.40
N PRO A 484 19.40 -8.66 20.67
CA PRO A 484 20.65 -9.15 21.25
C PRO A 484 21.24 -10.36 20.52
N ASP A 485 20.41 -11.19 19.88
CA ASP A 485 20.83 -12.36 19.08
C ASP A 485 21.07 -12.03 17.59
N TYR A 486 20.90 -10.77 17.19
CA TYR A 486 21.03 -10.33 15.80
C TYR A 486 22.48 -10.02 15.43
N ALA A 487 23.18 -10.99 14.82
CA ALA A 487 24.58 -10.88 14.44
C ALA A 487 24.95 -9.61 13.62
N PRO A 488 24.15 -9.16 12.64
CA PRO A 488 24.47 -7.96 11.87
C PRO A 488 24.54 -6.69 12.71
N GLY A 489 23.72 -6.56 13.76
CA GLY A 489 23.81 -5.42 14.68
C GLY A 489 25.17 -5.34 15.37
N HIS A 490 25.65 -6.48 15.89
CA HIS A 490 26.98 -6.59 16.51
C HIS A 490 28.11 -6.37 15.51
N TYR A 491 27.98 -6.86 14.28
CA TYR A 491 28.99 -6.72 13.24
C TYR A 491 29.11 -5.27 12.75
N THR A 492 27.98 -4.58 12.54
CA THR A 492 27.97 -3.15 12.22
C THR A 492 28.48 -2.29 13.38
N LEU A 493 28.16 -2.65 14.63
CA LEU A 493 28.73 -1.95 15.81
C LEU A 493 30.25 -2.10 15.86
N ALA A 494 30.77 -3.30 15.59
CA ALA A 494 32.22 -3.53 15.51
C ALA A 494 32.87 -2.63 14.45
N ALA A 495 32.24 -2.51 13.28
CA ALA A 495 32.75 -1.66 12.19
C ALA A 495 32.70 -0.17 12.53
N ALA A 496 31.62 0.30 13.17
CA ALA A 496 31.46 1.69 13.57
C ALA A 496 32.46 2.08 14.67
N LEU A 497 32.70 1.20 15.64
CA LEU A 497 33.71 1.40 16.68
C LEU A 497 35.13 1.41 16.09
N ALA A 498 35.41 0.54 15.11
CA ALA A 498 36.71 0.52 14.43
C ALA A 498 36.96 1.82 13.64
N ASP A 499 35.95 2.39 12.99
CA ASP A 499 36.07 3.68 12.30
C ASP A 499 36.35 4.82 13.30
N TYR A 500 35.63 4.83 14.43
CA TYR A 500 35.84 5.81 15.50
C TYR A 500 37.23 5.72 16.13
N GLU A 501 37.73 4.51 16.30
CA GLU A 501 39.07 4.27 16.80
C GLU A 501 40.14 4.91 15.91
N GLY A 502 39.98 4.78 14.59
CA GLY A 502 40.85 5.43 13.61
C GLY A 502 40.80 6.97 13.67
N GLU A 503 39.62 7.55 13.87
CA GLU A 503 39.45 8.99 14.10
C GLU A 503 40.19 9.44 15.37
N LEU A 504 40.07 8.69 16.46
CA LEU A 504 40.74 8.99 17.73
C LEU A 504 42.27 8.93 17.60
N ARG A 505 42.82 7.92 16.90
CA ARG A 505 44.26 7.84 16.63
C ARG A 505 44.76 9.03 15.81
N THR A 506 43.99 9.45 14.83
CA THR A 506 44.31 10.61 13.99
C THR A 506 44.30 11.89 14.85
N LEU A 507 43.30 12.06 15.70
CA LEU A 507 43.20 13.19 16.62
C LEU A 507 44.37 13.22 17.62
N ALA A 508 44.74 12.08 18.20
CA ALA A 508 45.87 11.98 19.12
C ALA A 508 47.20 12.38 18.44
N THR A 509 47.43 11.91 17.22
CA THR A 509 48.60 12.30 16.42
C THR A 509 48.65 13.81 16.21
N LYS A 510 47.51 14.44 15.91
CA LYS A 510 47.41 15.89 15.75
C LYS A 510 47.69 16.64 17.06
N GLN A 511 47.08 16.19 18.17
CA GLN A 511 47.32 16.77 19.50
C GLN A 511 48.79 16.71 19.90
N GLN A 512 49.47 15.58 19.62
CA GLN A 512 50.89 15.42 19.88
C GLN A 512 51.73 16.40 19.05
N ALA A 513 51.42 16.55 17.75
CA ALA A 513 52.10 17.52 16.89
C ALA A 513 51.91 18.98 17.33
N GLU A 514 50.78 19.29 17.98
CA GLU A 514 50.47 20.60 18.58
C GLU A 514 51.09 20.80 19.98
N GLY A 515 51.87 19.84 20.48
CA GLY A 515 52.48 19.89 21.81
C GLY A 515 51.52 19.59 22.97
N ARG A 516 50.28 19.16 22.68
CA ARG A 516 49.25 18.79 23.67
C ARG A 516 49.40 17.33 24.10
N ASN A 517 50.57 16.98 24.65
CA ASN A 517 50.93 15.58 24.93
C ASN A 517 49.97 14.87 25.89
N LYS A 518 49.47 15.55 26.94
CA LYS A 518 48.49 14.96 27.87
C LYS A 518 47.15 14.64 27.19
N ASP A 519 46.69 15.53 26.31
CA ASP A 519 45.46 15.30 25.52
C ASP A 519 45.65 14.11 24.55
N ALA A 520 46.84 14.04 23.92
CA ALA A 520 47.20 12.95 23.00
C ALA A 520 47.24 11.59 23.72
N GLU A 521 47.85 11.53 24.91
CA GLU A 521 47.87 10.33 25.75
C GLU A 521 46.46 9.87 26.15
N ALA A 522 45.61 10.80 26.60
CA ALA A 522 44.22 10.51 26.95
C ALA A 522 43.41 10.01 25.74
N THR A 523 43.59 10.64 24.58
CA THR A 523 42.90 10.25 23.34
C THR A 523 43.36 8.88 22.85
N MET A 524 44.66 8.56 22.96
CA MET A 524 45.18 7.21 22.65
C MET A 524 44.66 6.15 23.62
N ALA A 525 44.49 6.48 24.90
CA ALA A 525 43.89 5.56 25.86
C ALA A 525 42.44 5.24 25.48
N LEU A 526 41.64 6.25 25.12
CA LEU A 526 40.28 6.06 24.62
C LEU A 526 40.26 5.22 23.33
N ALA A 527 41.17 5.48 22.38
CA ALA A 527 41.28 4.67 21.16
C ALA A 527 41.49 3.18 21.46
N ARG A 528 42.36 2.85 22.43
CA ARG A 528 42.58 1.45 22.86
C ARG A 528 41.32 0.82 23.46
N GLU A 529 40.57 1.56 24.26
CA GLU A 529 39.30 1.09 24.84
C GLU A 529 38.25 0.83 23.75
N VAL A 530 38.09 1.78 22.83
CA VAL A 530 37.18 1.65 21.68
C VAL A 530 37.56 0.44 20.82
N ASN A 531 38.85 0.21 20.58
CA ASN A 531 39.32 -0.97 19.86
C ASN A 531 38.90 -2.26 20.57
N GLN A 532 39.08 -2.36 21.90
CA GLN A 532 38.65 -3.53 22.67
C GLN A 532 37.13 -3.75 22.56
N ARG A 533 36.33 -2.68 22.61
CA ARG A 533 34.87 -2.75 22.39
C ARG A 533 34.55 -3.27 20.98
N ALA A 534 35.26 -2.81 19.95
CA ALA A 534 35.08 -3.28 18.57
C ALA A 534 35.36 -4.79 18.44
N PHE A 535 36.45 -5.27 19.03
CA PHE A 535 36.78 -6.70 19.03
C PHE A 535 35.73 -7.55 19.76
N ARG A 536 35.27 -7.12 20.94
CA ARG A 536 34.20 -7.83 21.66
C ARG A 536 32.92 -7.90 20.85
N SER A 537 32.50 -6.79 20.23
CA SER A 537 31.30 -6.77 19.38
C SER A 537 31.43 -7.72 18.17
N LYS A 538 32.60 -7.78 17.54
CA LYS A 538 32.88 -8.73 16.46
C LYS A 538 32.78 -10.19 16.95
N GLU A 539 33.35 -10.50 18.11
CA GLU A 539 33.24 -11.84 18.70
C GLU A 539 31.80 -12.23 19.02
N GLU A 540 30.99 -11.29 19.54
CA GLU A 540 29.56 -11.51 19.75
C GLU A 540 28.83 -11.79 18.43
N ALA A 541 29.16 -11.09 17.34
CA ALA A 541 28.63 -11.40 16.01
C ALA A 541 29.01 -12.83 15.57
N GLY A 542 30.27 -13.23 15.75
CA GLY A 542 30.78 -14.57 15.43
C GLY A 542 30.17 -15.71 16.26
N LYS A 543 29.73 -15.43 17.50
CA LYS A 543 28.99 -16.42 18.31
C LYS A 543 27.61 -16.72 17.75
N ARG A 544 26.97 -15.72 17.12
CA ARG A 544 25.60 -15.77 16.58
C ARG A 544 25.53 -16.23 15.14
N ASP A 545 26.55 -15.93 14.35
CA ASP A 545 26.73 -16.46 13.00
C ASP A 545 28.11 -17.08 12.86
N ARG A 546 28.22 -18.33 13.30
CA ARG A 546 29.50 -19.04 13.33
C ARG A 546 30.04 -19.30 11.93
N THR A 547 29.15 -19.62 10.99
CA THR A 547 29.52 -20.03 9.64
C THR A 547 30.14 -18.89 8.86
N GLN A 548 29.63 -17.66 9.02
CA GLN A 548 30.14 -16.52 8.25
C GLN A 548 31.18 -15.70 8.99
N LEU A 549 31.11 -15.61 10.32
CA LEU A 549 31.86 -14.61 11.10
C LEU A 549 32.81 -15.20 12.16
N ALA A 550 32.69 -16.49 12.52
CA ALA A 550 33.61 -17.05 13.52
C ALA A 550 35.05 -17.10 13.00
N GLY A 551 36.00 -16.80 13.88
CA GLY A 551 37.43 -16.90 13.57
C GLY A 551 37.98 -15.76 12.70
N LEU A 552 37.17 -14.78 12.28
CA LEU A 552 37.68 -13.59 11.59
C LEU A 552 38.67 -12.85 12.49
N ALA A 553 39.90 -12.65 12.01
CA ALA A 553 40.96 -12.01 12.79
C ALA A 553 40.71 -10.49 12.93
N ALA A 554 40.41 -9.82 11.81
CA ALA A 554 40.24 -8.37 11.76
C ALA A 554 38.83 -7.91 12.19
N VAL A 555 38.74 -6.69 12.72
CA VAL A 555 37.46 -5.97 12.85
C VAL A 555 36.98 -5.50 11.48
N PRO A 556 35.67 -5.55 11.20
CA PRO A 556 35.14 -5.20 9.90
C PRO A 556 35.30 -3.72 9.56
N LYS A 557 35.44 -3.44 8.26
CA LYS A 557 35.29 -2.11 7.67
C LYS A 557 33.84 -1.87 7.26
N ALA A 558 33.50 -0.60 6.96
CA ALA A 558 32.18 -0.19 6.50
C ALA A 558 31.62 -1.06 5.35
N LYS A 559 32.46 -1.33 4.34
CA LYS A 559 32.08 -2.14 3.18
C LYS A 559 31.78 -3.60 3.55
N GLU A 560 32.61 -4.20 4.38
CA GLU A 560 32.44 -5.59 4.83
C GLU A 560 31.18 -5.74 5.70
N ALA A 561 30.91 -4.75 6.56
CA ALA A 561 29.67 -4.71 7.35
C ALA A 561 28.44 -4.62 6.45
N PHE A 562 28.47 -3.77 5.42
CA PHE A 562 27.38 -3.68 4.45
C PHE A 562 27.19 -4.97 3.65
N GLU A 563 28.25 -5.55 3.08
CA GLU A 563 28.17 -6.78 2.29
C GLU A 563 27.61 -7.95 3.11
N TYR A 564 27.99 -8.04 4.39
CA TYR A 564 27.42 -9.00 5.32
C TYR A 564 25.93 -8.72 5.60
N PHE A 565 25.58 -7.48 5.95
CA PHE A 565 24.20 -7.07 6.22
C PHE A 565 23.27 -7.29 5.03
N GLU A 566 23.70 -6.92 3.82
CA GLU A 566 22.92 -7.10 2.60
C GLU A 566 22.57 -8.57 2.33
N ARG A 567 23.54 -9.46 2.60
CA ARG A 567 23.44 -10.89 2.25
C ARG A 567 22.78 -11.72 3.34
N TYR A 568 23.08 -11.45 4.60
CA TYR A 568 22.70 -12.29 5.73
C TYR A 568 21.82 -11.58 6.77
N GLY A 569 21.66 -10.26 6.64
CA GLY A 569 20.96 -9.47 7.64
C GLY A 569 19.43 -9.52 7.56
N LYS A 570 18.85 -10.01 6.47
CA LYS A 570 17.40 -10.11 6.31
C LYS A 570 16.84 -11.28 7.11
N MET A 571 15.94 -10.99 8.04
CA MET A 571 15.19 -11.99 8.79
C MET A 571 14.19 -12.74 7.90
N PRO A 572 13.69 -13.91 8.34
CA PRO A 572 12.64 -14.63 7.64
C PRO A 572 11.36 -13.81 7.44
N VAL A 573 10.84 -13.82 6.20
CA VAL A 573 9.61 -13.12 5.80
C VAL A 573 8.56 -14.12 5.35
N VAL A 574 7.53 -14.31 6.17
CA VAL A 574 6.45 -15.27 5.93
C VAL A 574 5.15 -14.71 6.56
N PRO A 575 3.95 -15.00 6.01
CA PRO A 575 2.68 -14.74 6.68
C PRO A 575 2.67 -15.39 8.06
N ALA A 576 2.00 -14.75 9.02
CA ALA A 576 1.76 -15.36 10.32
C ALA A 576 0.97 -16.68 10.18
N PRO A 577 1.18 -17.66 11.08
CA PRO A 577 0.51 -18.97 11.08
C PRO A 577 -1.00 -18.92 11.38
#